data_AF-A0A7S1GIU7-F1
#
_entry.id   AF-A0A7S1GIU7-F1
#
_cell.length_a   1.000
_cell.length_b   1.000
_cell.length_c   1.000
_cell.angle_alpha   90.00
_cell.angle_beta   90.00
_cell.angle_gamma   90.00
#
_symmetry.space_group_name_H-M   'P 1'
#
loop_
_entity.id
_entity.type
_entity.pdbx_description
1 polymer ?
#
loop_
_entity_poly.entity_id
_entity_poly.type
_entity_poly.pdbx_seq_one_letter_code
_entity_poly.pdbx_strand_id
1 'polypeptide(L)'
;INPFVNWTENGRRWKCNICSQLNDCPSSYFCHLDETGKRRDLDQRPELTNGVVEFVAPAEYMVRPPQEPTYFFVIDVSVTAVRSGMLQSAADAIKRSLDDLPGRNRTKIGFITYD
;
A
#
# COMPACT_ATOMS: atom_id res chain seq x y z
N ILE A 1 2.29 -15.69 -0.66
CA ILE A 1 1.56 -16.88 -0.13
C ILE A 1 0.16 -16.45 0.25
N ASN A 2 -0.83 -17.35 0.31
CA ASN A 2 -2.22 -17.01 0.61
C ASN A 2 -2.93 -18.20 1.31
N PRO A 3 -4.15 -18.04 1.85
CA PRO A 3 -4.84 -19.08 2.62
C PRO A 3 -5.17 -20.37 1.86
N PHE A 4 -5.16 -20.34 0.52
CA PHE A 4 -5.62 -21.44 -0.31
C PHE A 4 -4.49 -22.39 -0.73
N VAL A 5 -3.24 -22.12 -0.33
CA VAL A 5 -2.12 -23.03 -0.61
C VAL A 5 -2.22 -24.30 0.23
N ASN A 6 -1.71 -25.40 -0.29
CA ASN A 6 -1.67 -26.66 0.45
C ASN A 6 -0.26 -26.94 0.95
N TRP A 7 -0.08 -27.05 2.26
CA TRP A 7 1.20 -27.38 2.87
C TRP A 7 1.47 -28.89 2.84
N THR A 8 2.71 -29.28 2.61
CA THR A 8 3.15 -30.68 2.53
C THR A 8 4.50 -30.87 3.21
N GLU A 9 4.95 -32.12 3.33
CA GLU A 9 6.26 -32.48 3.91
C GLU A 9 6.50 -31.85 5.30
N ASN A 10 5.47 -31.91 6.16
CA ASN A 10 5.47 -31.32 7.50
C ASN A 10 5.85 -29.82 7.51
N GLY A 11 5.40 -29.08 6.49
CA GLY A 11 5.56 -27.63 6.36
C GLY A 11 6.80 -27.21 5.58
N ARG A 12 7.63 -28.16 5.12
CA ARG A 12 8.84 -27.86 4.34
C ARG A 12 8.53 -27.42 2.91
N ARG A 13 7.36 -27.78 2.40
CA ARG A 13 6.91 -27.42 1.06
C ARG A 13 5.46 -27.01 1.03
N TRP A 14 5.08 -26.30 -0.03
CA TRP A 14 3.71 -25.91 -0.28
C TRP A 14 3.39 -25.99 -1.77
N LYS A 15 2.17 -26.41 -2.08
CA LYS A 15 1.63 -26.48 -3.44
C LYS A 15 0.83 -25.22 -3.73
N CYS A 16 1.19 -24.54 -4.82
CA CYS A 16 0.51 -23.35 -5.29
C CYS A 16 -0.93 -23.67 -5.71
N ASN A 17 -1.89 -22.88 -5.24
CA ASN A 17 -3.31 -23.04 -5.57
C ASN A 17 -3.68 -22.52 -6.97
N ILE A 18 -2.78 -21.80 -7.64
CA ILE A 18 -2.99 -21.25 -8.98
C ILE A 18 -2.42 -22.19 -10.06
N CYS A 19 -1.13 -22.54 -9.94
CA CYS A 19 -0.42 -23.33 -10.97
C CYS A 19 -0.10 -24.77 -10.55
N SER A 20 -0.47 -25.20 -9.33
CA SER A 20 -0.15 -26.53 -8.78
C SER A 20 1.34 -26.86 -8.62
N GLN A 21 2.25 -25.92 -8.89
CA GLN A 21 3.68 -26.11 -8.66
C GLN A 21 3.99 -26.29 -7.17
N LEU A 22 4.89 -27.22 -6.87
CA LEU A 22 5.43 -27.43 -5.53
C LEU A 22 6.62 -26.49 -5.30
N ASN A 23 6.59 -25.77 -4.19
CA ASN A 23 7.59 -24.77 -3.82
C ASN A 23 8.19 -25.10 -2.45
N ASP A 24 9.48 -24.81 -2.28
CA ASP A 24 10.15 -24.95 -0.99
C ASP A 24 9.76 -23.81 -0.04
N CYS A 25 9.60 -24.11 1.25
CA CYS A 25 9.36 -23.13 2.29
C CYS A 25 10.69 -22.51 2.75
N PRO A 26 10.87 -21.18 2.68
CA PRO A 26 12.06 -20.53 3.23
C PRO A 26 12.23 -20.84 4.71
N SER A 27 13.48 -21.02 5.17
CA SER A 27 13.79 -21.36 6.56
C SER A 27 13.26 -20.32 7.56
N SER A 28 13.29 -19.03 7.21
CA SER A 28 12.74 -17.93 8.01
C SER A 28 11.21 -17.96 8.15
N TYR A 29 10.53 -18.68 7.26
CA TYR A 29 9.07 -18.80 7.22
C TYR A 29 8.58 -20.17 7.67
N PHE A 30 9.46 -21.12 8.01
CA PHE A 30 9.10 -22.49 8.31
C PHE A 30 8.29 -22.63 9.61
N CYS A 31 7.25 -23.48 9.58
CA CYS A 31 6.55 -23.97 10.76
C CYS A 31 6.02 -25.38 10.49
N HIS A 32 5.99 -26.22 11.53
CA HIS A 32 5.46 -27.56 11.45
C HIS A 32 3.95 -27.58 11.23
N LEU A 33 3.48 -28.66 10.61
CA LEU A 33 2.05 -28.94 10.54
C LEU A 33 1.56 -29.58 11.85
N ASP A 34 0.28 -29.43 12.11
CA ASP A 34 -0.46 -30.19 13.11
C ASP A 34 -0.99 -31.51 12.51
N GLU A 35 -1.72 -32.26 13.33
CA GLU A 35 -2.31 -33.55 12.94
C GLU A 35 -3.38 -33.40 11.84
N THR A 36 -3.93 -32.19 11.66
CA THR A 36 -4.91 -31.88 10.62
C THR A 36 -4.26 -31.41 9.31
N GLY A 37 -2.92 -31.35 9.26
CA GLY A 37 -2.17 -30.88 8.11
C GLY A 37 -2.15 -29.35 7.96
N LYS A 38 -2.62 -28.62 8.97
CA LYS A 38 -2.54 -27.15 9.01
C LYS A 38 -1.27 -26.71 9.72
N ARG A 39 -0.76 -25.53 9.40
CA ARG A 39 0.39 -24.98 10.11
C ARG A 39 0.02 -24.61 11.55
N ARG A 40 0.91 -24.86 12.51
CA ARG A 40 0.66 -24.50 13.93
C ARG A 40 0.60 -22.99 14.19
N ASP A 41 1.20 -22.19 13.31
CA ASP A 41 1.20 -20.73 13.37
C ASP A 41 0.15 -20.10 12.45
N LEU A 42 -0.83 -20.88 11.97
CA LEU A 42 -1.85 -20.42 11.03
C LEU A 42 -2.55 -19.15 11.53
N ASP A 43 -3.08 -19.18 12.75
CA ASP A 43 -3.85 -18.07 13.33
C ASP A 43 -2.97 -16.86 13.71
N GLN A 44 -1.65 -17.03 13.71
CA GLN A 44 -0.69 -15.94 13.97
C GLN A 44 -0.29 -15.21 12.69
N ARG A 45 -0.70 -15.71 11.52
CA ARG A 45 -0.29 -15.23 10.20
C ARG A 45 -1.51 -14.84 9.36
N PRO A 46 -1.84 -13.54 9.28
CA PRO A 46 -3.03 -13.10 8.56
C PRO A 46 -3.02 -13.50 7.08
N GLU A 47 -1.83 -13.63 6.46
CA GLU A 47 -1.70 -14.08 5.07
C GLU A 47 -2.09 -15.54 4.84
N LEU A 48 -2.25 -16.33 5.90
CA LEU A 48 -2.68 -17.71 5.84
C LEU A 48 -4.16 -17.89 6.23
N THR A 49 -4.80 -16.88 6.81
CA THR A 49 -6.22 -16.93 7.23
C THR A 49 -7.13 -15.99 6.44
N ASN A 50 -6.61 -14.87 5.94
CA ASN A 50 -7.40 -13.80 5.35
C ASN A 50 -7.20 -13.70 3.83
N GLY A 51 -8.28 -13.43 3.10
CA GLY A 51 -8.22 -13.21 1.65
C GLY A 51 -7.60 -11.88 1.23
N VAL A 52 -7.49 -10.93 2.17
CA VAL A 52 -6.91 -9.60 1.95
C VAL A 52 -5.97 -9.27 3.11
N VAL A 53 -4.73 -8.92 2.78
CA VAL A 53 -3.69 -8.53 3.72
C VAL A 53 -2.76 -7.51 3.08
N GLU A 54 -2.03 -6.78 3.91
CA GLU A 54 -0.94 -5.91 3.48
C GLU A 54 0.41 -6.55 3.80
N PHE A 55 1.34 -6.49 2.85
CA PHE A 55 2.72 -6.94 3.05
C PHE A 55 3.66 -5.73 3.07
N VAL A 56 4.68 -5.80 3.92
CA VAL A 56 5.81 -4.89 3.84
C VAL A 56 6.64 -5.30 2.61
N ALA A 57 6.60 -4.47 1.58
CA ALA A 57 7.40 -4.68 0.37
C ALA A 57 8.90 -4.52 0.68
N PRO A 58 9.73 -5.55 0.43
CA PRO A 58 11.17 -5.44 0.65
C PRO A 58 11.87 -4.56 -0.41
N ALA A 59 13.17 -4.34 -0.23
CA ALA A 59 13.95 -3.37 -1.04
C ALA A 59 14.04 -3.73 -2.53
N GLU A 60 13.97 -5.01 -2.88
CA GLU A 60 13.96 -5.47 -4.27
C GLU A 60 12.73 -4.99 -5.07
N TYR A 61 11.66 -4.55 -4.40
CA TYR A 61 10.50 -3.92 -5.05
C TYR A 61 10.68 -2.41 -5.29
N MET A 62 11.84 -1.84 -4.93
CA MET A 62 12.08 -0.39 -5.00
C MET A 62 13.23 -0.05 -5.95
N VAL A 63 12.94 0.73 -7.00
CA VAL A 63 13.98 1.35 -7.85
C VAL A 63 14.63 2.55 -7.13
N ARG A 64 13.83 3.27 -6.33
CA ARG A 64 14.26 4.37 -5.46
C ARG A 64 13.43 4.33 -4.17
N PRO A 65 13.93 4.91 -3.07
CA PRO A 65 13.13 5.05 -1.85
C PRO A 65 11.78 5.74 -2.11
N PRO A 66 10.71 5.39 -1.36
CA PRO A 66 9.41 6.02 -1.51
C PRO A 66 9.51 7.54 -1.36
N GLN A 67 9.21 8.25 -2.44
CA GLN A 67 9.23 9.71 -2.47
C GLN A 67 8.14 10.25 -1.54
N GLU A 68 8.36 11.46 -1.05
CA GLU A 68 7.38 12.10 -0.19
C GLU A 68 6.15 12.57 -0.98
N PRO A 69 4.94 12.51 -0.38
CA PRO A 69 3.74 13.05 -1.01
C PRO A 69 3.92 14.53 -1.32
N THR A 70 3.69 14.91 -2.58
CA THR A 70 3.82 16.30 -3.03
C THR A 70 2.52 16.73 -3.68
N TYR A 71 1.89 17.78 -3.13
CA TYR A 71 0.68 18.39 -3.67
C TYR A 71 1.07 19.69 -4.36
N PHE A 72 0.68 19.86 -5.61
CA PHE A 72 0.99 21.04 -6.40
C PHE A 72 -0.29 21.69 -6.89
N PHE A 73 -0.62 22.85 -6.33
CA PHE A 73 -1.82 23.60 -6.67
C PHE A 73 -1.52 24.52 -7.86
N VAL A 74 -2.21 24.27 -8.97
CA VAL A 74 -2.14 25.06 -10.20
C VAL A 74 -3.40 25.91 -10.29
N ILE A 75 -3.27 27.22 -10.17
CA ILE A 75 -4.38 28.13 -9.90
C ILE A 75 -4.58 29.10 -11.08
N ASP A 76 -5.76 29.04 -11.68
CA ASP A 76 -6.21 29.99 -12.70
C ASP A 76 -6.46 31.37 -12.07
N VAL A 77 -5.78 32.41 -12.58
CA VAL A 77 -5.94 33.82 -12.20
C VAL A 77 -6.47 34.69 -13.34
N SER A 78 -7.04 34.07 -14.38
CA SER A 78 -7.68 34.75 -15.51
C SER A 78 -8.80 35.68 -15.07
N VAL A 79 -9.15 36.64 -15.93
CA VAL A 79 -10.25 37.60 -15.66
C VAL A 79 -11.57 36.86 -15.35
N THR A 80 -11.81 35.73 -15.99
CA THR A 80 -13.00 34.90 -15.77
C THR A 80 -12.98 34.25 -14.38
N ALA A 81 -11.82 33.71 -13.97
CA ALA A 81 -11.63 33.11 -12.65
C ALA A 81 -11.83 34.12 -11.51
N VAL A 82 -11.36 35.35 -11.71
CA VAL A 82 -11.53 36.45 -10.76
C VAL A 82 -12.99 36.91 -10.71
N ARG A 83 -13.60 37.18 -11.86
CA ARG A 83 -15.00 37.70 -11.94
C ARG A 83 -16.04 36.72 -11.40
N SER A 84 -15.80 35.43 -11.55
CA SER A 84 -16.69 34.38 -11.05
C SER A 84 -16.54 34.11 -9.54
N GLY A 85 -15.50 34.66 -8.89
CA GLY A 85 -15.17 34.34 -7.49
C GLY A 85 -14.51 32.97 -7.30
N MET A 86 -14.17 32.27 -8.39
CA MET A 86 -13.52 30.95 -8.36
C MET A 86 -12.15 31.03 -7.66
N LEU A 87 -11.34 32.05 -7.98
CA LEU A 87 -10.01 32.22 -7.38
C LEU A 87 -10.08 32.30 -5.85
N GLN A 88 -10.98 33.14 -5.33
CA GLN A 88 -11.18 33.31 -3.89
C GLN A 88 -11.65 32.00 -3.24
N SER A 89 -12.64 31.34 -3.83
CA SER A 89 -13.19 30.08 -3.33
C SER A 89 -12.13 28.97 -3.30
N ALA A 90 -11.30 28.88 -4.35
CA ALA A 90 -10.21 27.92 -4.42
C ALA A 90 -9.14 28.19 -3.36
N ALA A 91 -8.70 29.45 -3.21
CA ALA A 91 -7.71 29.84 -2.20
C ALA A 91 -8.20 29.51 -0.77
N ASP A 92 -9.46 29.80 -0.46
CA ASP A 92 -10.05 29.53 0.85
C ASP A 92 -10.23 28.03 1.10
N ALA A 93 -10.57 27.26 0.08
CA ALA A 93 -10.68 25.80 0.18
C ALA A 93 -9.30 25.16 0.41
N ILE A 94 -8.28 25.59 -0.35
CA ILE A 94 -6.90 25.09 -0.20
C ILE A 94 -6.39 25.41 1.20
N LYS A 95 -6.50 26.66 1.64
CA LYS A 95 -6.04 27.06 2.98
C LYS A 95 -6.67 26.22 4.09
N ARG A 96 -7.95 25.88 3.97
CA ARG A 96 -8.66 25.06 4.96
C ARG A 96 -8.25 23.58 4.96
N SER A 97 -7.70 23.08 3.86
CA SER A 97 -7.34 21.66 3.73
C SER A 97 -5.88 21.35 3.99
N LEU A 98 -4.99 22.37 4.05
CA LEU A 98 -3.54 22.16 4.16
C LEU A 98 -3.13 21.27 5.35
N ASP A 99 -3.77 21.44 6.50
CA ASP A 99 -3.45 20.69 7.72
C ASP A 99 -3.94 19.22 7.67
N ASP A 100 -4.93 18.93 6.83
CA ASP A 100 -5.55 17.61 6.70
C ASP A 100 -4.95 16.78 5.55
N LEU A 101 -3.96 17.31 4.82
CA LEU A 101 -3.37 16.62 3.69
C LEU A 101 -2.63 15.33 4.12
N PRO A 102 -2.88 14.20 3.43
CA PRO A 102 -2.15 12.96 3.68
C PRO A 102 -0.63 13.13 3.53
N GLY A 103 0.13 12.43 4.37
CA GLY A 103 1.61 12.46 4.36
C GLY A 103 2.25 13.17 5.56
N ARG A 104 1.46 13.86 6.40
CA ARG A 104 1.90 14.50 7.66
C ARG A 104 3.14 15.39 7.40
N ASN A 105 4.18 15.24 8.23
CA ASN A 105 5.40 16.07 8.19
C ASN A 105 6.27 15.87 6.94
N ARG A 106 5.96 14.88 6.08
CA ARG A 106 6.68 14.66 4.82
C ARG A 106 6.02 15.36 3.64
N THR A 107 4.80 15.87 3.82
CA THR A 107 4.05 16.45 2.72
C THR A 107 4.72 17.74 2.23
N LYS A 108 5.01 17.79 0.93
CA LYS A 108 5.49 19.00 0.24
C LYS A 108 4.35 19.67 -0.49
N ILE A 109 4.32 21.00 -0.42
CA ILE A 109 3.32 21.83 -1.10
C ILE A 109 4.01 22.75 -2.10
N GLY A 110 3.44 22.84 -3.31
CA GLY A 110 3.82 23.82 -4.32
C GLY A 110 2.60 24.59 -4.82
N PHE A 111 2.83 25.83 -5.24
CA PHE A 111 1.81 26.69 -5.83
C PHE A 111 2.34 27.27 -7.14
N ILE A 112 1.49 27.34 -8.16
CA ILE A 112 1.73 28.12 -9.37
C ILE A 112 0.43 28.76 -9.82
N THR A 113 0.52 29.92 -10.44
CA THR A 113 -0.61 30.60 -11.08
C THR A 113 -0.43 30.66 -12.58
N TYR A 114 -1.53 30.67 -13.34
CA TYR A 114 -1.54 30.91 -14.78
C TYR A 114 -2.76 31.76 -15.16
N ASP A 115 -2.70 32.46 -16.29
CA ASP A 115 -3.79 33.30 -16.82
C ASP A 115 -4.34 32.81 -18.17
#